data_AF-F0H0H2-F1
#
_entry.id   AF-F0H0H2-F1
#
_cell.length_a   1.000
_cell.length_b   1.000
_cell.length_c   1.000
_cell.angle_alpha   90.00
_cell.angle_beta   90.00
_cell.angle_gamma   90.00
#
_symmetry.space_group_name_H-M   'P 1'
#
loop_
_entity.id
_entity.type
_entity.pdbx_description
1 polymer ?
#
loop_
_entity_poly.entity_id
_entity_poly.type
_entity_poly.pdbx_seq_one_letter_code
_entity_poly.pdbx_strand_id
1 'polypeptide(L)'
;MILALNDLWDLALKDEEIFEIGKKLGADVPFFFLKKSARAQGIGEILSEFKINLDMKILLVNDGTAISSNFVYKRLKDYGTVETEKIIKGLEDSDKSIVKDFKNVMEDVVYENFPHLLDIKNRLENFGASKALLSGSGASIFAVFFDEDQINKAYQSIKDDYKFVERVSLIDD
;
A
#
# COMPACT_ATOMS: atom_id res chain seq x y z
N MET A 1 -2.33 20.01 0.11
CA MET A 1 -2.44 21.38 -0.44
C MET A 1 -3.88 21.88 -0.46
N ILE A 2 -4.82 21.20 -1.13
CA ILE A 2 -6.24 21.62 -1.18
C ILE A 2 -6.82 21.85 0.22
N LEU A 3 -6.73 20.86 1.10
CA LEU A 3 -7.21 20.98 2.49
C LEU A 3 -6.57 22.16 3.24
N ALA A 4 -5.27 22.38 3.04
CA ALA A 4 -4.55 23.48 3.68
C ALA A 4 -4.97 24.86 3.15
N LEU A 5 -5.27 24.97 1.84
CA LEU A 5 -5.78 26.23 1.26
C LEU A 5 -7.23 26.49 1.66
N ASN A 6 -8.06 25.44 1.76
CA ASN A 6 -9.42 25.54 2.26
C ASN A 6 -9.45 26.12 3.68
N ASP A 7 -8.53 25.65 4.53
CA ASP A 7 -8.34 26.11 5.90
C ASP A 7 -7.71 27.51 5.97
N LEU A 8 -6.59 27.74 5.29
CA LEU A 8 -5.85 29.02 5.35
C LEU A 8 -6.65 30.21 4.80
N TRP A 9 -7.55 29.98 3.85
CA TRP A 9 -8.34 31.03 3.20
C TRP A 9 -9.80 31.05 3.63
N ASP A 10 -10.18 30.28 4.66
CA ASP A 10 -11.56 30.21 5.18
C ASP A 10 -12.61 29.98 4.08
N LEU A 11 -12.32 29.10 3.11
CA LEU A 11 -13.18 28.92 1.93
C LEU A 11 -14.47 28.14 2.25
N ALA A 12 -14.48 27.40 3.36
CA ALA A 12 -15.60 26.58 3.83
C ALA A 12 -16.15 25.62 2.75
N LEU A 13 -15.28 25.09 1.89
CA LEU A 13 -15.66 24.12 0.87
C LEU A 13 -16.19 22.84 1.53
N LYS A 14 -17.26 22.29 0.94
CA LYS A 14 -17.78 20.98 1.32
C LYS A 14 -16.87 19.87 0.79
N ASP A 15 -16.96 18.69 1.39
CA ASP A 15 -16.19 17.53 0.97
C ASP A 15 -16.43 17.21 -0.52
N GLU A 16 -17.66 17.30 -1.01
CA GLU A 16 -17.95 17.06 -2.43
C GLU A 16 -17.19 18.02 -3.35
N GLU A 17 -17.07 19.29 -2.96
CA GLU A 17 -16.34 20.30 -3.73
C GLU A 17 -14.82 20.03 -3.70
N ILE A 18 -14.29 19.63 -2.54
CA ILE A 18 -12.88 19.24 -2.37
C ILE A 18 -12.56 18.02 -3.26
N PHE A 19 -13.44 17.03 -3.27
CA PHE A 19 -13.29 15.84 -4.11
C PHE A 19 -13.35 16.19 -5.61
N GLU A 20 -14.29 17.04 -6.04
CA GLU A 20 -14.38 17.48 -7.43
C GLU A 20 -13.15 18.30 -7.89
N ILE A 21 -12.55 19.11 -7.00
CA ILE A 21 -11.27 19.77 -7.29
C ILE A 21 -10.14 18.73 -7.39
N GLY A 22 -10.10 17.76 -6.46
CA GLY A 22 -9.10 16.69 -6.45
C GLY A 22 -9.08 15.89 -7.75
N LYS A 23 -10.26 15.48 -8.24
CA LYS A 23 -10.40 14.73 -9.50
C LYS A 23 -9.76 15.44 -10.70
N LYS A 24 -9.80 16.78 -10.73
CA LYS A 24 -9.19 17.60 -11.80
C LYS A 24 -7.66 17.59 -11.76
N LEU A 25 -7.04 17.30 -10.61
CA LEU A 25 -5.59 17.23 -10.46
C LEU A 25 -5.03 15.83 -10.75
N GLY A 26 -5.82 14.79 -10.49
CA GLY A 26 -5.46 13.41 -10.78
C GLY A 26 -6.44 12.42 -10.17
N ALA A 27 -6.53 11.21 -10.74
CA ALA A 27 -7.47 10.18 -10.32
C ALA A 27 -7.24 9.70 -8.88
N ASP A 28 -6.00 9.69 -8.40
CA ASP A 28 -5.64 9.22 -7.06
C ASP A 28 -5.74 10.31 -5.98
N VAL A 29 -5.90 11.59 -6.37
CA VAL A 29 -5.95 12.70 -5.41
C VAL A 29 -7.14 12.59 -4.43
N PRO A 30 -8.37 12.24 -4.87
CA PRO A 30 -9.51 12.05 -3.97
C PRO A 30 -9.28 11.02 -2.86
N PHE A 31 -8.48 9.97 -3.12
CA PHE A 31 -8.18 8.95 -2.11
C PHE A 31 -7.57 9.55 -0.84
N PHE A 32 -6.70 10.55 -0.98
CA PHE A 32 -6.05 11.20 0.16
C PHE A 32 -7.00 12.04 1.02
N PHE A 33 -8.22 12.34 0.55
CA PHE A 33 -9.22 13.07 1.34
C PHE A 33 -10.10 12.17 2.18
N LEU A 34 -10.29 10.91 1.77
CA LEU A 34 -11.08 9.92 2.53
C LEU A 34 -10.52 9.67 3.93
N LYS A 35 -9.18 9.66 4.06
CA LYS A 35 -8.46 9.29 5.30
C LYS A 35 -8.89 7.93 5.88
N LYS A 36 -9.40 7.05 5.03
CA LYS A 36 -9.93 5.72 5.37
C LYS A 36 -9.43 4.69 4.37
N SER A 37 -9.57 3.42 4.73
CA SER A 37 -9.37 2.32 3.80
C SER A 37 -10.48 2.31 2.74
N ALA A 38 -10.08 2.17 1.48
CA ALA A 38 -11.03 2.15 0.37
C ALA A 38 -10.55 1.24 -0.74
N ARG A 39 -11.50 0.57 -1.39
CA ARG A 39 -11.29 -0.10 -2.66
C ARG A 39 -11.34 0.95 -3.76
N ALA A 40 -10.25 1.07 -4.50
CA ALA A 40 -10.19 1.89 -5.69
C ALA A 40 -10.49 1.05 -6.94
N GLN A 41 -11.33 1.58 -7.83
CA GLN A 41 -11.71 1.00 -9.11
C GLN A 41 -11.62 2.07 -10.22
N GLY A 42 -11.75 1.62 -11.47
CA GLY A 42 -11.53 2.49 -12.64
C GLY A 42 -10.03 2.76 -12.82
N ILE A 43 -9.70 4.03 -13.05
CA ILE A 43 -8.33 4.57 -12.99
C ILE A 43 -7.94 5.04 -11.57
N GLY A 44 -8.75 4.74 -10.55
CA GLY A 44 -8.55 5.16 -9.15
C GLY A 44 -9.61 6.14 -8.64
N GLU A 45 -10.58 6.52 -9.49
CA GLU A 45 -11.59 7.54 -9.24
C GLU A 45 -12.86 7.02 -8.56
N ILE A 46 -13.12 5.71 -8.64
CA ILE A 46 -14.26 5.07 -7.99
C ILE A 46 -13.78 4.47 -6.67
N LEU A 47 -14.17 5.09 -5.56
CA LEU A 47 -13.72 4.73 -4.23
C LEU A 47 -14.90 4.19 -3.39
N SER A 48 -14.74 2.98 -2.87
CA SER A 48 -15.70 2.35 -1.96
C SER A 48 -15.00 2.07 -0.62
N GLU A 49 -15.42 2.75 0.43
CA GLU A 49 -14.87 2.58 1.78
C GLU A 49 -15.13 1.17 2.32
N PHE A 50 -14.18 0.64 3.08
CA PHE A 50 -14.35 -0.58 3.87
C PHE A 50 -13.51 -0.49 5.15
N LYS A 51 -13.81 -1.31 6.15
CA LYS A 51 -13.06 -1.31 7.40
C LYS A 51 -11.98 -2.38 7.43
N ILE A 52 -10.86 -2.07 8.06
CA ILE A 52 -9.84 -3.05 8.38
C ILE A 52 -9.91 -3.30 9.88
N ASN A 53 -10.53 -4.42 10.28
CA ASN A 53 -10.67 -4.80 11.69
C ASN A 53 -9.48 -5.65 12.19
N LEU A 54 -8.43 -5.73 11.38
CA LEU A 54 -7.27 -6.58 11.60
C LEU A 54 -6.09 -5.76 12.13
N ASP A 55 -5.60 -6.08 13.33
CA ASP A 55 -4.37 -5.51 13.90
C ASP A 55 -3.14 -6.01 13.12
N MET A 56 -2.82 -5.29 12.04
CA MET A 56 -1.65 -5.50 11.21
C MET A 56 -0.53 -4.55 11.60
N LYS A 57 0.66 -5.11 11.84
CA LYS A 57 1.90 -4.36 12.05
C LYS A 57 2.65 -4.34 10.75
N ILE A 58 2.95 -3.16 10.22
CA ILE A 58 3.54 -3.03 8.89
C ILE A 58 5.00 -2.58 9.01
N LEU A 59 5.89 -3.26 8.31
CA LEU A 59 7.27 -2.80 8.09
C LEU A 59 7.41 -2.38 6.64
N LEU A 60 7.76 -1.12 6.41
CA LEU A 60 7.96 -0.54 5.08
C LEU A 60 9.46 -0.41 4.80
N VAL A 61 9.91 -0.94 3.66
CA VAL A 61 11.31 -0.94 3.24
C VAL A 61 11.43 -0.33 1.84
N ASN A 62 12.39 0.56 1.64
CA ASN A 62 12.77 1.08 0.33
C ASN A 62 14.29 1.26 0.28
N ASP A 63 14.93 0.65 -0.71
CA ASP A 63 16.39 0.66 -0.90
C ASP A 63 16.90 1.88 -1.69
N GLY A 64 15.99 2.75 -2.14
CA GLY A 64 16.28 3.90 -2.98
C GLY A 64 16.17 3.63 -4.49
N THR A 65 15.78 2.42 -4.91
CA THR A 65 15.57 2.10 -6.32
C THR A 65 14.46 2.97 -6.90
N ALA A 66 14.76 3.66 -8.00
CA ALA A 66 13.77 4.46 -8.72
C ALA A 66 13.17 3.66 -9.88
N ILE A 67 11.88 3.33 -9.78
CA ILE A 67 11.13 2.64 -10.82
C ILE A 67 10.08 3.58 -11.39
N SER A 68 10.11 3.81 -12.71
CA SER A 68 9.06 4.56 -13.39
C SER A 68 7.79 3.72 -13.49
N SER A 69 6.64 4.21 -13.04
CA SER A 69 5.37 3.50 -13.21
C SER A 69 5.10 3.19 -14.70
N ASN A 70 5.42 4.12 -15.60
CA ASN A 70 5.30 3.93 -17.06
C ASN A 70 6.13 2.74 -17.57
N PHE A 71 7.30 2.49 -16.99
CA PHE A 71 8.14 1.33 -17.32
C PHE A 71 7.43 0.01 -17.01
N VAL A 72 6.79 -0.06 -15.83
CA VAL A 72 6.06 -1.23 -15.34
C VAL A 72 4.78 -1.45 -16.16
N TYR A 73 3.94 -0.41 -16.31
CA TYR A 73 2.68 -0.51 -17.06
C TYR A 73 2.89 -0.95 -18.52
N LYS A 74 3.95 -0.49 -19.20
CA LYS A 74 4.26 -0.91 -20.58
C LYS A 74 4.66 -2.38 -20.72
N ARG A 75 5.08 -3.01 -19.62
CA ARG A 75 5.55 -4.41 -19.59
C ARG A 75 4.54 -5.35 -18.94
N LEU A 76 3.52 -4.80 -18.28
CA LEU A 76 2.45 -5.58 -17.69
C LEU A 76 1.61 -6.20 -18.82
N LYS A 77 1.67 -7.53 -18.95
CA LYS A 77 0.97 -8.29 -20.00
C LYS A 77 -0.38 -8.82 -19.53
N ASP A 78 -0.47 -9.13 -18.23
CA ASP A 78 -1.67 -9.68 -17.60
C ASP A 78 -1.96 -8.88 -16.33
N TYR A 79 -3.21 -8.49 -16.18
CA TYR A 79 -3.71 -7.84 -14.97
C TYR A 79 -4.16 -8.87 -13.94
N GLY A 80 -4.22 -10.15 -14.31
CA GLY A 80 -4.66 -11.26 -13.48
C GLY A 80 -6.07 -11.04 -12.92
N THR A 81 -6.43 -11.91 -11.99
CA THR A 81 -7.62 -11.74 -11.17
C THR A 81 -7.20 -11.77 -9.71
N VAL A 82 -7.66 -10.79 -8.94
CA VAL A 82 -7.53 -10.74 -7.49
C VAL A 82 -8.93 -10.81 -6.92
N GLU A 83 -9.20 -11.76 -6.03
CA GLU A 83 -10.48 -11.91 -5.33
C GLU A 83 -10.67 -10.79 -4.29
N THR A 84 -10.80 -9.55 -4.77
CA THR A 84 -10.78 -8.34 -3.94
C THR A 84 -11.92 -8.35 -2.92
N GLU A 85 -13.10 -8.85 -3.28
CA GLU A 85 -14.24 -8.96 -2.35
C GLU A 85 -13.97 -9.94 -1.21
N LYS A 86 -13.29 -11.06 -1.51
CA LYS A 86 -12.88 -12.03 -0.50
C LYS A 86 -11.89 -11.39 0.47
N ILE A 87 -10.93 -10.61 -0.07
CA ILE A 87 -9.94 -9.89 0.73
C ILE A 87 -10.60 -8.87 1.65
N ILE A 88 -11.47 -8.02 1.11
CA ILE A 88 -12.20 -7.01 1.89
C ILE A 88 -12.97 -7.69 3.01
N LYS A 89 -13.75 -8.72 2.69
CA LYS A 89 -14.53 -9.45 3.68
C LYS A 89 -13.65 -10.07 4.77
N GLY A 90 -12.52 -10.69 4.42
CA GLY A 90 -11.62 -11.26 5.42
C GLY A 90 -10.99 -10.19 6.33
N LEU A 91 -10.70 -8.99 5.80
CA LEU A 91 -10.20 -7.87 6.61
C LEU A 91 -11.27 -7.33 7.57
N GLU A 92 -12.53 -7.27 7.13
CA GLU A 92 -13.67 -6.90 7.98
C GLU A 92 -13.96 -7.97 9.04
N ASP A 93 -13.86 -9.24 8.68
CA ASP A 93 -14.08 -10.40 9.57
C ASP A 93 -12.87 -10.68 10.50
N SER A 94 -11.82 -9.85 10.45
CA SER A 94 -10.58 -10.01 11.24
C SER A 94 -9.85 -11.34 10.98
N ASP A 95 -9.99 -11.92 9.80
CA ASP A 95 -9.34 -13.17 9.41
C ASP A 95 -7.89 -12.92 9.01
N LYS A 96 -6.95 -13.24 9.92
CA LYS A 96 -5.50 -13.13 9.66
C LYS A 96 -5.03 -13.91 8.42
N SER A 97 -5.73 -14.99 8.05
CA SER A 97 -5.31 -15.82 6.92
C SER A 97 -5.48 -15.11 5.58
N ILE A 98 -6.36 -14.09 5.51
CA ILE A 98 -6.66 -13.37 4.27
C ILE A 98 -5.46 -12.61 3.71
N VAL A 99 -4.50 -12.24 4.56
CA VAL A 99 -3.25 -11.56 4.17
C VAL A 99 -2.45 -12.39 3.17
N LYS A 100 -2.58 -13.72 3.18
CA LYS A 100 -1.90 -14.59 2.21
C LYS A 100 -2.40 -14.39 0.77
N ASP A 101 -3.66 -13.98 0.63
CA ASP A 101 -4.33 -13.76 -0.66
C ASP A 101 -3.99 -12.39 -1.26
N PHE A 102 -3.31 -11.51 -0.50
CA PHE A 102 -2.84 -10.24 -1.03
C PHE A 102 -1.88 -10.49 -2.19
N LYS A 103 -2.11 -9.76 -3.28
CA LYS A 103 -1.34 -9.89 -4.53
C LYS A 103 -1.13 -8.52 -5.14
N ASN A 104 0.05 -8.32 -5.71
CA ASN A 104 0.31 -7.22 -6.63
C ASN A 104 0.74 -7.81 -7.97
N VAL A 105 -0.06 -7.56 -9.01
CA VAL A 105 0.13 -8.13 -10.36
C VAL A 105 1.37 -7.56 -11.06
N MET A 106 1.93 -6.47 -10.54
CA MET A 106 3.14 -5.84 -11.06
C MET A 106 4.43 -6.53 -10.56
N GLU A 107 4.35 -7.42 -9.57
CA GLU A 107 5.51 -8.07 -8.96
C GLU A 107 6.36 -8.83 -9.98
N ASP A 108 5.75 -9.57 -10.90
CA ASP A 108 6.49 -10.38 -11.88
C ASP A 108 7.40 -9.49 -12.75
N VAL A 109 6.84 -8.38 -13.27
CA VAL A 109 7.59 -7.41 -14.07
C VAL A 109 8.71 -6.78 -13.25
N VAL A 110 8.43 -6.41 -12.00
CA VAL A 110 9.39 -5.72 -11.15
C VAL A 110 10.53 -6.64 -10.73
N TYR A 111 10.24 -7.86 -10.29
CA TYR A 111 11.28 -8.80 -9.85
C TYR A 111 12.09 -9.39 -11.00
N GLU A 112 11.54 -9.50 -12.21
CA GLU A 112 12.32 -9.87 -13.40
C GLU A 112 13.40 -8.81 -13.72
N ASN A 113 13.10 -7.53 -13.52
CA ASN A 113 13.98 -6.41 -13.88
C ASN A 113 14.82 -5.88 -12.71
N PHE A 114 14.37 -6.10 -11.47
CA PHE A 114 14.98 -5.66 -10.22
C PHE A 114 14.97 -6.79 -9.18
N PRO A 115 15.72 -7.88 -9.42
CA PRO A 115 15.67 -9.09 -8.60
C PRO A 115 16.09 -8.87 -7.14
N HIS A 116 16.89 -7.85 -6.85
CA HIS A 116 17.26 -7.49 -5.48
C HIS A 116 16.05 -7.07 -4.62
N LEU A 117 14.95 -6.61 -5.23
CA LEU A 117 13.70 -6.35 -4.51
C LEU A 117 13.01 -7.66 -4.08
N LEU A 118 13.15 -8.73 -4.86
CA LEU A 118 12.66 -10.06 -4.46
C LEU A 118 13.47 -10.57 -3.25
N ASP A 119 14.77 -10.28 -3.18
CA ASP A 119 15.60 -10.63 -2.03
C ASP A 119 15.11 -9.94 -0.75
N ILE A 120 14.73 -8.65 -0.83
CA ILE A 120 14.13 -7.92 0.30
C ILE A 120 12.82 -8.58 0.74
N LYS A 121 11.93 -8.90 -0.20
CA LYS A 121 10.66 -9.61 0.09
C LYS A 121 10.92 -10.93 0.81
N ASN A 122 11.77 -11.79 0.24
CA ASN A 122 12.09 -13.09 0.81
C ASN A 122 12.73 -12.96 2.20
N ARG A 123 13.60 -11.96 2.39
CA ARG A 123 14.24 -11.68 3.67
C ARG A 123 13.21 -11.29 4.74
N LEU A 124 12.22 -10.47 4.41
CA LEU A 124 11.14 -10.08 5.33
C LEU A 124 10.27 -11.28 5.72
N GLU A 125 9.93 -12.15 4.77
CA GLU A 125 9.18 -13.39 5.03
C GLU A 125 9.98 -14.37 5.91
N ASN A 126 11.30 -14.46 5.71
CA ASN A 126 12.19 -15.24 6.56
C ASN A 126 12.29 -14.71 8.01
N PHE A 127 12.03 -13.41 8.22
CA PHE A 127 11.91 -12.85 9.57
C PHE A 127 10.55 -13.11 10.24
N GLY A 128 9.62 -13.74 9.53
CA GLY A 128 8.31 -14.11 10.06
C GLY A 128 7.16 -13.24 9.57
N ALA A 129 7.35 -12.40 8.55
CA ALA A 129 6.24 -11.70 7.94
C ALA A 129 5.20 -12.72 7.42
N SER A 130 3.92 -12.48 7.70
CA SER A 130 2.84 -13.29 7.14
C SER A 130 2.76 -13.16 5.62
N LYS A 131 3.19 -12.00 5.09
CA LYS A 131 3.30 -11.70 3.67
C LYS A 131 4.19 -10.48 3.49
N ALA A 132 5.04 -10.47 2.47
CA ALA A 132 5.68 -9.26 1.97
C ALA A 132 5.35 -9.03 0.49
N LEU A 133 5.12 -7.77 0.11
CA LEU A 133 4.65 -7.40 -1.21
C LEU A 133 5.24 -6.06 -1.64
N LEU A 134 5.48 -5.94 -2.94
CA LEU A 134 5.71 -4.65 -3.57
C LEU A 134 4.47 -3.75 -3.42
N SER A 135 4.66 -2.48 -3.06
CA SER A 135 3.59 -1.47 -3.05
C SER A 135 3.48 -0.78 -4.41
N GLY A 136 2.33 -0.95 -5.10
CA GLY A 136 2.09 -0.37 -6.42
C GLY A 136 3.15 -0.79 -7.45
N SER A 137 3.66 0.16 -8.23
CA SER A 137 4.76 -0.10 -9.19
C SER A 137 6.15 -0.19 -8.54
N GLY A 138 6.25 -0.07 -7.21
CA GLY A 138 7.51 -0.09 -6.49
C GLY A 138 8.25 1.26 -6.42
N ALA A 139 9.44 1.31 -5.82
CA ALA A 139 10.23 0.17 -5.34
C ALA A 139 9.96 -0.25 -3.88
N SER A 140 9.06 0.45 -3.17
CA SER A 140 8.79 0.13 -1.76
C SER A 140 8.18 -1.26 -1.60
N ILE A 141 8.66 -2.00 -0.60
CA ILE A 141 8.09 -3.29 -0.17
C ILE A 141 7.52 -3.08 1.23
N PHE A 142 6.29 -3.55 1.43
CA PHE A 142 5.70 -3.62 2.76
C PHE A 142 5.58 -5.09 3.19
N ALA A 143 5.77 -5.33 4.48
CA ALA A 143 5.60 -6.64 5.09
C ALA A 143 4.59 -6.56 6.24
N VAL A 144 3.68 -7.52 6.28
CA VAL A 144 2.64 -7.63 7.30
C VAL A 144 3.08 -8.62 8.37
N PHE A 145 3.09 -8.16 9.61
CA PHE A 145 3.35 -8.96 10.80
C PHE A 145 2.13 -8.92 11.72
N PHE A 146 1.93 -9.99 12.48
CA PHE A 146 0.95 -10.03 13.58
C PHE A 146 1.61 -10.07 14.94
N ASP A 147 2.87 -10.49 14.99
CA ASP A 147 3.66 -10.62 16.21
C ASP A 147 4.63 -9.45 16.34
N GLU A 148 4.62 -8.82 17.51
CA GLU A 148 5.41 -7.63 17.82
C GLU A 148 6.91 -7.96 17.89
N ASP A 149 7.28 -9.14 18.38
CA ASP A 149 8.69 -9.56 18.47
C ASP A 149 9.26 -9.86 17.08
N GLN A 150 8.47 -10.46 16.19
CA GLN A 150 8.87 -10.70 14.80
C GLN A 150 9.15 -9.42 14.03
N ILE A 151 8.25 -8.42 14.09
CA ILE A 151 8.49 -7.14 13.41
C ILE A 151 9.67 -6.39 14.04
N ASN A 152 9.83 -6.44 15.37
CA ASN A 152 10.97 -5.81 16.04
C ASN A 152 12.29 -6.45 15.63
N LYS A 153 12.35 -7.78 15.58
CA LYS A 153 13.51 -8.51 15.09
C LYS A 153 13.82 -8.16 13.64
N ALA A 154 12.80 -8.14 12.77
CA ALA A 154 12.95 -7.78 11.36
C ALA A 154 13.52 -6.36 11.21
N TYR A 155 12.89 -5.37 11.86
CA TYR A 155 13.30 -3.97 11.84
C TYR A 155 14.76 -3.81 12.30
N GLN A 156 15.12 -4.32 13.48
CA GLN A 156 16.49 -4.19 14.00
C GLN A 156 17.53 -4.88 13.11
N SER A 157 17.14 -5.95 12.41
CA SER A 157 18.04 -6.69 11.53
C SER A 157 18.31 -6.02 10.17
N ILE A 158 17.48 -5.06 9.75
CA ILE A 158 17.56 -4.46 8.40
C ILE A 158 17.58 -2.94 8.37
N LYS A 159 17.32 -2.25 9.49
CA LYS A 159 17.14 -0.79 9.54
C LYS A 159 18.31 0.01 8.96
N ASP A 160 19.53 -0.54 9.02
CA ASP A 160 20.75 0.11 8.55
C ASP A 160 21.19 -0.39 7.15
N ASP A 161 20.49 -1.40 6.59
CA ASP A 161 20.84 -2.00 5.30
C ASP A 161 20.21 -1.25 4.10
N TYR A 162 19.14 -0.49 4.35
CA TYR A 162 18.36 0.18 3.31
C TYR A 162 18.16 1.64 3.63
N LYS A 163 17.94 2.44 2.58
CA LYS A 163 17.78 3.90 2.69
C LYS A 163 16.59 4.31 3.56
N PHE A 164 15.54 3.52 3.56
CA PHE A 164 14.33 3.76 4.33
C PHE A 164 13.78 2.44 4.87
N VAL A 165 13.63 2.37 6.18
CA VAL A 165 13.00 1.26 6.89
C VAL A 165 12.19 1.84 8.02
N GLU A 166 10.87 1.67 7.99
CA GLU A 166 9.98 2.24 9.00
C GLU A 166 8.89 1.27 9.44
N ARG A 167 8.62 1.28 10.73
CA ARG A 167 7.46 0.60 11.30
C ARG A 167 6.27 1.55 11.22
N VAL A 168 5.18 1.09 10.64
CA VAL A 168 3.95 1.88 10.54
C VAL A 168 2.76 1.08 11.06
N SER A 169 1.84 1.79 11.68
CA SER A 169 0.55 1.26 12.12
C SER A 169 -0.53 1.75 11.16
N LEU A 170 -1.62 0.99 11.07
CA LEU A 170 -2.83 1.50 10.43
C LEU A 170 -3.34 2.71 11.22
N ILE A 171 -3.94 3.66 10.52
CA ILE A 171 -4.65 4.76 11.17
C ILE A 171 -5.94 4.16 11.70
N ASP A 172 -6.12 4.18 13.02
CA ASP A 172 -7.37 3.79 13.65
C ASP A 172 -8.46 4.81 13.25
N ASP A 173 -9.61 4.30 12.80
CA ASP A 173 -10.82 5.10 12.53
C ASP A 173 -11.42 5.69 13.83
#